data_AF-A0A8R1IAR4-F1
#
_entry.id   AF-A0A8R1IAR4-F1
#
_cell.length_a   1.000
_cell.length_b   1.000
_cell.length_c   1.000
_cell.angle_alpha   90.00
_cell.angle_beta   90.00
_cell.angle_gamma   90.00
#
_symmetry.space_group_name_H-M   'P 1'
#
loop_
_entity.id
_entity.type
_entity.pdbx_description
1 polymer ?
#
loop_
_entity_poly.entity_id
_entity_poly.type
_entity_poly.pdbx_seq_one_letter_code
_entity_poly.pdbx_strand_id
1 'polypeptide(L)'
;MIRRQTKFTIFQPTVHFSGSAKHLIIYRLDELLCTTCFPLKIKKGVPIIPTKPTTSDKTLYFNFVYKKDKKKWRLKQIPVVFYTTSERDYWHSLIDTTLRRVKNRPKNIIIFINPFGGKGKAQKIFKDNVEAFFWLTPGLRYKVMLTERANHARDFIVEMPPEQWTALDGL
;
A
#
# COMPACT_ATOMS: atom_id res chain seq x y z
N MET A 1 11.10 2.23 23.27
CA MET A 1 10.57 0.99 22.66
C MET A 1 11.40 0.65 21.43
N ILE A 2 12.30 -0.34 21.53
CA ILE A 2 13.28 -0.66 20.48
C ILE A 2 12.54 -1.31 19.31
N ARG A 3 12.34 -0.56 18.21
CA ARG A 3 11.78 -1.08 16.96
C ARG A 3 12.80 -2.05 16.36
N ARG A 4 12.60 -3.36 16.52
CA ARG A 4 13.29 -4.36 15.70
C ARG A 4 12.92 -4.11 14.24
N GLN A 5 13.84 -3.56 13.47
CA GLN A 5 13.63 -3.21 12.07
C GLN A 5 13.99 -4.40 11.19
N THR A 6 12.98 -5.06 10.62
CA THR A 6 13.19 -6.03 9.54
C THR A 6 13.50 -5.25 8.26
N LYS A 7 14.75 -5.34 7.80
CA LYS A 7 15.25 -4.66 6.59
C LYS A 7 15.01 -5.57 5.37
N PHE A 8 14.53 -5.00 4.27
CA PHE A 8 14.53 -5.68 2.96
C PHE A 8 15.71 -5.15 2.14
N THR A 9 16.57 -6.07 1.70
CA THR A 9 17.72 -5.77 0.84
C THR A 9 17.37 -6.24 -0.57
N ILE A 10 17.27 -5.31 -1.52
CA ILE A 10 17.14 -5.63 -2.95
C ILE A 10 18.50 -5.41 -3.58
N PHE A 11 19.11 -6.48 -4.12
CA PHE A 11 20.28 -6.35 -5.00
C PHE A 11 19.78 -6.14 -6.42
N GLN A 12 20.15 -5.02 -7.05
CA GLN A 12 20.02 -4.89 -8.50
C GLN A 12 21.29 -5.46 -9.15
N PRO A 13 21.20 -6.52 -9.97
CA PRO A 13 22.27 -6.82 -10.91
C PRO A 13 22.11 -5.85 -12.08
N THR A 14 22.94 -4.80 -12.14
CA THR A 14 22.98 -3.98 -13.35
C THR A 14 23.73 -4.73 -14.44
N VAL A 15 23.06 -4.77 -15.59
CA VAL A 15 23.58 -5.10 -16.91
C VAL A 15 24.96 -4.45 -17.11
N HIS A 16 25.91 -5.23 -17.62
CA HIS A 16 27.31 -4.90 -17.91
C HIS A 16 27.61 -3.40 -18.08
N PHE A 17 28.22 -2.79 -17.08
CA PHE A 17 29.16 -1.67 -17.23
C PHE A 17 30.18 -1.76 -16.09
N SER A 18 31.46 -1.66 -16.43
CA SER A 18 32.59 -1.82 -15.52
C SER A 18 32.52 -0.85 -14.34
N GLY A 19 32.47 -1.39 -13.12
CA GLY A 19 32.51 -0.63 -11.87
C GLY A 19 31.53 -1.19 -10.83
N SER A 20 32.02 -2.11 -9.99
CA SER A 20 31.23 -2.76 -8.93
C SER A 20 30.92 -1.80 -7.76
N ALA A 21 30.08 -0.80 -8.00
CA ALA A 21 29.39 -0.10 -6.94
C ALA A 21 28.11 -0.90 -6.61
N LYS A 22 28.20 -1.79 -5.61
CA LYS A 22 27.02 -2.44 -5.02
C LYS A 22 26.22 -1.36 -4.29
N HIS A 23 25.26 -0.74 -4.97
CA HIS A 23 24.36 0.22 -4.35
C HIS A 23 23.41 -0.53 -3.43
N LEU A 24 23.65 -0.45 -2.12
CA LEU A 24 22.77 -1.02 -1.12
C LEU A 24 21.57 -0.08 -0.92
N ILE A 25 20.43 -0.43 -1.51
CA ILE A 25 19.19 0.28 -1.24
C ILE A 25 18.42 -0.49 -0.16
N ILE A 26 18.36 0.09 1.04
CA ILE A 26 17.62 -0.46 2.17
C ILE A 26 16.24 0.18 2.19
N TYR A 27 15.20 -0.62 1.97
CA TYR A 27 13.82 -0.21 2.22
C TYR A 27 13.32 -0.83 3.52
N ARG A 28 12.52 -0.07 4.27
CA ARG A 28 11.86 -0.62 5.47
C ARG A 28 10.65 -1.44 5.04
N LEU A 29 10.41 -2.56 5.71
CA LEU A 29 9.28 -3.43 5.36
C LEU A 29 7.92 -2.72 5.51
N ASP A 30 7.79 -1.75 6.41
CA ASP A 30 6.58 -0.94 6.57
C ASP A 30 6.36 0.05 5.41
N GLU A 31 7.38 0.30 4.59
CA GLU A 31 7.27 1.11 3.37
C GLU A 31 6.89 0.27 2.16
N LEU A 32 7.00 -1.07 2.23
CA LEU A 32 6.55 -1.95 1.15
C LEU A 32 5.02 -2.07 1.19
N LEU A 33 4.35 -1.42 0.24
CA LEU A 33 2.90 -1.47 0.11
C LEU A 33 2.46 -2.83 -0.41
N CYS A 34 3.07 -3.33 -1.48
CA CYS A 34 2.74 -4.63 -2.02
C CYS A 34 3.81 -5.08 -3.01
N THR A 35 3.72 -6.35 -3.39
CA THR A 35 4.31 -6.84 -4.63
C THR A 35 3.21 -7.11 -5.65
N THR A 36 3.48 -6.84 -6.92
CA THR A 36 2.58 -7.18 -8.02
C THR A 36 3.33 -7.95 -9.09
N CYS A 37 2.68 -8.93 -9.71
CA CYS A 37 3.24 -9.66 -10.85
C CYS A 37 3.08 -8.91 -12.18
N PHE A 38 2.62 -7.65 -12.15
CA PHE A 38 2.40 -6.78 -13.29
C PHE A 38 2.84 -5.35 -12.95
N PRO A 39 3.26 -4.55 -13.94
CA PRO A 39 3.66 -3.16 -13.72
C PRO A 39 2.44 -2.29 -13.38
N LEU A 40 2.64 -1.30 -12.51
CA LEU A 40 1.59 -0.34 -12.15
C LEU A 40 1.85 0.96 -12.91
N LYS A 41 0.82 1.48 -13.58
CA LYS A 41 0.88 2.83 -14.12
C LYS A 41 0.78 3.81 -12.96
N ILE A 42 1.72 4.74 -12.85
CA ILE A 42 1.78 5.73 -11.76
C ILE A 42 1.57 7.12 -12.34
N LYS A 43 0.49 7.81 -11.97
CA LYS A 43 0.19 9.18 -12.41
C LYS A 43 0.30 10.13 -11.24
N LYS A 44 1.19 11.12 -11.34
CA LYS A 44 1.49 12.08 -10.25
C LYS A 44 1.85 11.40 -8.92
N GLY A 45 2.42 10.19 -9.00
CA GLY A 45 2.81 9.32 -7.90
C GLY A 45 1.67 8.58 -7.19
N VAL A 46 0.47 8.53 -7.76
CA VAL A 46 -0.63 7.66 -7.32
C VAL A 46 -0.74 6.48 -8.29
N PRO A 47 -0.88 5.24 -7.81
CA PRO A 47 -1.10 4.09 -8.69
C PRO A 47 -2.46 4.15 -9.36
N ILE A 48 -2.51 3.73 -10.62
CA ILE A 48 -3.75 3.47 -11.35
C ILE A 48 -3.96 1.96 -11.33
N ILE A 49 -5.08 1.53 -10.73
CA ILE A 49 -5.45 0.11 -10.67
C ILE A 49 -5.82 -0.36 -12.10
N PRO A 50 -5.14 -1.37 -12.65
CA PRO A 50 -5.49 -1.89 -13.97
C PRO A 50 -6.81 -2.66 -13.91
N THR A 51 -7.66 -2.49 -14.93
CA THR A 51 -8.91 -3.26 -15.07
C THR A 51 -8.66 -4.71 -15.48
N LYS A 52 -7.61 -4.95 -16.28
CA LYS A 52 -7.16 -6.28 -16.70
C LYS A 52 -5.62 -6.30 -16.66
N PRO A 53 -4.99 -6.75 -15.56
CA PRO A 53 -3.54 -6.82 -15.48
C PRO A 53 -3.01 -7.96 -16.36
N THR A 54 -1.94 -7.69 -17.10
CA THR A 54 -1.14 -8.72 -17.76
C THR A 54 0.04 -9.06 -16.87
N THR A 55 0.08 -10.31 -16.41
CA THR A 55 1.19 -10.81 -15.59
C THR A 55 2.47 -10.84 -16.42
N SER A 56 3.52 -10.19 -15.91
CA SER A 56 4.88 -10.33 -16.42
C SER A 56 5.39 -11.74 -16.11
N ASP A 57 6.30 -12.25 -16.93
CA ASP A 57 6.82 -13.61 -16.75
C ASP A 57 7.73 -13.71 -15.51
N LYS A 58 8.97 -13.26 -15.62
CA LYS A 58 9.99 -13.40 -14.55
C LYS A 58 10.11 -12.18 -13.64
N THR A 59 9.26 -11.18 -13.80
CA THR A 59 9.38 -9.91 -13.07
C THR A 59 8.37 -9.83 -11.93
N LEU A 60 8.86 -9.48 -10.74
CA LEU A 60 8.06 -9.02 -9.62
C LEU A 60 8.27 -7.53 -9.44
N TYR A 61 7.19 -6.78 -9.23
CA TYR A 61 7.26 -5.34 -9.01
C TYR A 61 7.04 -5.07 -7.53
N PHE A 62 8.06 -4.54 -6.86
CA PHE A 62 8.00 -4.09 -5.48
C PHE A 62 7.48 -2.66 -5.45
N ASN A 63 6.35 -2.44 -4.79
CA ASN A 63 5.66 -1.17 -4.76
C ASN A 63 5.83 -0.54 -3.37
N PHE A 64 6.73 0.42 -3.26
CA PHE A 64 7.02 1.14 -2.03
C PHE A 64 6.20 2.42 -1.94
N VAL A 65 5.73 2.75 -0.74
CA VAL A 65 5.13 4.04 -0.43
C VAL A 65 6.10 4.91 0.35
N TYR A 66 6.13 6.19 0.00
CA TYR A 66 6.89 7.19 0.74
C TYR A 66 6.08 8.47 0.89
N LYS A 67 6.34 9.20 1.97
CA LYS A 67 5.72 10.48 2.25
C LYS A 67 6.49 11.56 1.50
N LYS A 68 5.87 12.18 0.47
CA LYS A 68 6.49 13.26 -0.31
C LYS A 68 6.48 14.58 0.46
N ASP A 69 5.39 14.86 1.17
CA ASP A 69 5.23 16.04 2.02
C ASP A 69 4.26 15.73 3.17
N LYS A 70 3.91 16.74 3.98
CA LYS A 70 3.00 16.57 5.13
C LYS A 70 1.66 15.91 4.77
N LYS A 71 1.17 16.06 3.54
CA LYS A 71 -0.18 15.69 3.09
C LYS A 71 -0.20 14.59 2.02
N LYS A 72 0.93 14.26 1.38
CA LYS A 72 0.94 13.44 0.16
C LYS A 72 1.82 12.19 0.29
N TRP A 73 1.19 11.04 0.08
CA TRP A 73 1.86 9.75 -0.12
C TRP A 73 2.04 9.46 -1.59
N ARG A 74 3.16 8.82 -1.94
CA ARG A 74 3.54 8.55 -3.32
C ARG A 74 4.08 7.13 -3.45
N LEU A 75 3.80 6.52 -4.60
CA LEU A 75 4.31 5.19 -4.94
C LEU A 75 5.64 5.30 -5.68
N LYS A 76 6.59 4.43 -5.32
CA LYS A 76 7.80 4.13 -6.08
C LYS A 76 7.78 2.64 -6.40
N GLN A 77 7.86 2.28 -7.68
CA GLN A 77 7.91 0.90 -8.12
C GLN A 77 9.35 0.50 -8.46
N ILE A 78 9.75 -0.70 -8.07
CA ILE A 78 11.04 -1.31 -8.38
C ILE A 78 10.79 -2.68 -9.00
N PRO A 79 11.09 -2.89 -10.30
CA PRO A 79 11.05 -4.21 -10.90
C PRO A 79 12.27 -5.03 -10.45
N VAL A 80 12.03 -6.31 -10.15
CA VAL A 80 13.05 -7.31 -9.84
C VAL A 80 12.81 -8.50 -10.75
N VAL A 81 13.85 -8.93 -11.46
CA VAL A 81 13.80 -10.06 -12.39
C VAL A 81 14.38 -11.30 -11.71
N PHE A 82 13.66 -12.40 -11.77
CA PHE A 82 14.03 -13.70 -11.23
C PHE A 82 14.53 -14.62 -12.35
N TYR A 83 15.17 -15.74 -11.99
CA TYR A 83 15.66 -16.70 -12.99
C TYR A 83 14.50 -17.43 -13.67
N THR A 84 13.45 -17.73 -12.88
CA THR A 84 12.26 -18.48 -13.32
C THR A 84 10.97 -17.81 -12.85
N THR A 85 9.88 -18.09 -13.56
CA THR A 85 8.51 -17.68 -13.21
C THR A 85 8.10 -18.27 -11.86
N SER A 86 8.43 -19.54 -11.61
CA SER A 86 8.15 -20.22 -10.34
C SER A 86 8.86 -19.57 -9.16
N GLU A 87 10.11 -19.14 -9.32
CA GLU A 87 10.83 -18.39 -8.29
C GLU A 87 10.18 -17.03 -8.01
N ARG A 88 9.80 -16.30 -9.07
CA ARG A 88 9.03 -15.05 -8.95
C ARG A 88 7.74 -15.27 -8.16
N ASP A 89 6.96 -16.28 -8.53
CA ASP A 89 5.68 -16.62 -7.89
C ASP A 89 5.85 -17.02 -6.41
N TYR A 90 6.88 -17.81 -6.12
CA TYR A 90 7.26 -18.17 -4.76
C TYR A 90 7.55 -16.92 -3.91
N TRP A 91 8.39 -16.01 -4.42
CA TRP A 91 8.69 -14.76 -3.72
C TRP A 91 7.48 -13.85 -3.58
N HIS A 92 6.60 -13.78 -4.58
CA HIS A 92 5.36 -13.02 -4.50
C HIS A 92 4.49 -13.53 -3.34
N SER A 93 4.24 -14.83 -3.29
CA SER A 93 3.43 -15.49 -2.25
C SER A 93 4.02 -15.33 -0.85
N LEU A 94 5.34 -15.53 -0.74
CA LEU A 94 6.07 -15.38 0.52
C LEU A 94 5.93 -13.95 1.06
N ILE A 95 6.20 -12.95 0.21
CA ILE A 95 6.13 -11.54 0.61
C ILE A 95 4.69 -11.12 0.93
N ASP A 96 3.71 -11.51 0.12
CA ASP A 96 2.30 -11.22 0.39
C ASP A 96 1.87 -11.78 1.76
N THR A 97 2.23 -13.02 2.05
CA THR A 97 1.98 -13.67 3.34
C THR A 97 2.68 -12.94 4.49
N THR A 98 3.94 -12.54 4.31
CA THR A 98 4.69 -11.76 5.31
C THR A 98 4.03 -10.42 5.57
N LEU A 99 3.63 -9.68 4.52
CA LEU A 99 3.01 -8.36 4.63
C LEU A 99 1.69 -8.39 5.41
N ARG A 100 0.87 -9.45 5.25
CA ARG A 100 -0.38 -9.64 6.02
C ARG A 100 -0.15 -9.90 7.51
N ARG A 101 1.04 -10.37 7.89
CA ARG A 101 1.41 -10.72 9.27
C ARG A 101 2.15 -9.59 10.00
N VAL A 102 2.45 -8.48 9.34
CA VAL A 102 3.09 -7.32 9.97
C VAL A 102 2.15 -6.70 11.00
N LYS A 103 2.57 -6.68 12.28
CA LYS A 103 1.72 -6.25 13.41
C LYS A 103 1.22 -4.81 13.30
N ASN A 104 2.04 -3.89 12.80
CA ASN A 104 1.71 -2.45 12.74
C ASN A 104 1.03 -2.06 11.41
N ARG A 105 0.49 -3.03 10.68
CA ARG A 105 -0.14 -2.80 9.39
C ARG A 105 -1.66 -2.93 9.54
N PRO A 106 -2.44 -1.88 9.25
CA PRO A 106 -3.89 -1.94 9.36
C PRO A 106 -4.47 -3.03 8.47
N LYS A 107 -5.47 -3.73 9.01
CA LYS A 107 -6.23 -4.82 8.39
C LYS A 107 -7.69 -4.45 8.21
N ASN A 108 -8.29 -3.67 9.10
CA ASN A 108 -9.68 -3.25 9.01
C ASN A 108 -9.79 -1.79 9.41
N ILE A 109 -10.18 -0.92 8.47
CA ILE A 109 -10.33 0.52 8.75
C ILE A 109 -11.68 1.05 8.29
N ILE A 110 -12.20 2.03 9.02
CA ILE A 110 -13.38 2.79 8.60
C ILE A 110 -12.96 4.21 8.22
N ILE A 111 -13.52 4.73 7.12
CA ILE A 111 -13.19 6.04 6.58
C ILE A 111 -14.45 6.87 6.50
N PHE A 112 -14.52 7.92 7.31
CA PHE A 112 -15.58 8.91 7.21
C PHE A 112 -15.18 10.00 6.23
N ILE A 113 -16.04 10.28 5.26
CA ILE A 113 -15.87 11.36 4.29
C ILE A 113 -17.02 12.34 4.47
N ASN A 114 -16.70 13.60 4.78
CA ASN A 114 -17.66 14.68 4.65
C ASN A 114 -17.79 15.06 3.17
N PRO A 115 -18.92 14.78 2.50
CA PRO A 115 -19.06 15.03 1.06
C PRO A 115 -18.93 16.51 0.70
N PHE A 116 -19.32 17.42 1.60
CA PHE A 116 -19.20 18.88 1.42
C PHE A 116 -17.77 19.40 1.70
N GLY A 117 -16.91 18.57 2.29
CA GLY A 117 -15.52 18.91 2.59
C GLY A 117 -14.70 19.25 1.33
N GLY A 118 -13.71 20.13 1.50
CA GLY A 118 -12.80 20.50 0.40
C GLY A 118 -13.51 21.14 -0.79
N LYS A 119 -14.55 21.97 -0.53
CA LYS A 119 -15.43 22.57 -1.55
C LYS A 119 -16.24 21.53 -2.33
N GLY A 120 -16.80 20.53 -1.64
CA GLY A 120 -17.59 19.46 -2.26
C GLY A 120 -16.79 18.39 -3.02
N LYS A 121 -15.46 18.35 -2.84
CA LYS A 121 -14.57 17.47 -3.60
C LYS A 121 -13.99 16.32 -2.78
N ALA A 122 -14.31 16.21 -1.49
CA ALA A 122 -13.68 15.25 -0.58
C ALA A 122 -13.75 13.79 -1.10
N GLN A 123 -14.93 13.35 -1.54
CA GLN A 123 -15.11 11.99 -2.06
C GLN A 123 -14.28 11.75 -3.33
N LYS A 124 -14.26 12.73 -4.25
CA LYS A 124 -13.42 12.67 -5.45
C LYS A 124 -11.94 12.64 -5.09
N ILE A 125 -11.50 13.43 -4.12
CA ILE A 125 -10.12 13.46 -3.66
C ILE A 125 -9.71 12.11 -3.07
N PHE A 126 -10.57 11.49 -2.25
CA PHE A 126 -10.34 10.15 -1.71
C PHE A 126 -10.16 9.11 -2.83
N LYS A 127 -11.12 9.05 -3.76
CA LYS A 127 -11.06 8.15 -4.92
C LYS A 127 -9.79 8.36 -5.76
N ASP A 128 -9.50 9.61 -6.10
CA ASP A 128 -8.42 9.95 -7.04
C ASP A 128 -7.02 9.86 -6.40
N ASN A 129 -6.89 9.91 -5.07
CA ASN A 129 -5.57 10.02 -4.41
C ASN A 129 -5.29 9.01 -3.31
N VAL A 130 -6.29 8.27 -2.80
CA VAL A 130 -6.15 7.42 -1.61
C VAL A 130 -6.59 5.99 -1.91
N GLU A 131 -7.75 5.80 -2.51
CA GLU A 131 -8.41 4.50 -2.67
C GLU A 131 -7.51 3.43 -3.33
N ALA A 132 -6.75 3.81 -4.35
CA ALA A 132 -5.82 2.91 -5.02
C ALA A 132 -4.74 2.33 -4.08
N PHE A 133 -4.26 3.10 -3.10
CA PHE A 133 -3.30 2.59 -2.13
C PHE A 133 -3.94 1.55 -1.21
N PHE A 134 -5.20 1.77 -0.81
CA PHE A 134 -5.92 0.83 0.05
C PHE A 134 -6.22 -0.46 -0.68
N TRP A 135 -6.68 -0.36 -1.93
CA TRP A 135 -6.90 -1.53 -2.79
C TRP A 135 -5.64 -2.38 -2.97
N LEU A 136 -4.47 -1.73 -3.10
CA LEU A 136 -3.20 -2.43 -3.26
C LEU A 136 -2.64 -3.03 -1.98
N THR A 137 -3.16 -2.72 -0.79
CA THR A 137 -2.58 -3.13 0.49
C THR A 137 -3.01 -4.55 0.86
N PRO A 138 -2.12 -5.57 0.88
CA PRO A 138 -2.52 -6.93 1.21
C PRO A 138 -3.16 -7.06 2.59
N GLY A 139 -4.35 -7.64 2.61
CA GLY A 139 -5.10 -7.91 3.84
C GLY A 139 -5.85 -6.72 4.42
N LEU A 140 -5.81 -5.54 3.80
CA LEU A 140 -6.61 -4.39 4.21
C LEU A 140 -8.04 -4.53 3.70
N ARG A 141 -8.98 -4.45 4.63
CA ARG A 141 -10.40 -4.24 4.41
C ARG A 141 -10.73 -2.83 4.86
N TYR A 142 -11.57 -2.15 4.10
CA TYR A 142 -11.99 -0.81 4.48
C TYR A 142 -13.44 -0.56 4.14
N LYS A 143 -14.10 0.27 4.97
CA LYS A 143 -15.47 0.75 4.76
C LYS A 143 -15.45 2.26 4.61
N VAL A 144 -16.02 2.78 3.54
CA VAL A 144 -16.19 4.22 3.34
C VAL A 144 -17.61 4.60 3.73
N MET A 145 -17.74 5.62 4.59
CA MET A 145 -19.02 6.15 5.04
C MET A 145 -19.08 7.66 4.80
N LEU A 146 -20.14 8.12 4.12
CA LEU A 146 -20.37 9.54 3.93
C LEU A 146 -21.07 10.10 5.18
N THR A 147 -20.58 11.22 5.70
CA THR A 147 -21.24 11.88 6.84
C THR A 147 -22.36 12.79 6.33
N GLU A 148 -23.51 12.76 6.99
CA GLU A 148 -24.70 13.49 6.57
C GLU A 148 -24.89 14.80 7.35
N ARG A 149 -24.39 14.82 8.59
CA ARG A 149 -24.53 15.96 9.52
C ARG A 149 -23.28 16.15 10.37
N ALA A 150 -23.21 17.30 11.05
CA ALA A 150 -22.21 17.53 12.09
C ALA A 150 -22.30 16.43 13.16
N ASN A 151 -21.14 16.02 13.68
CA ASN A 151 -20.98 14.94 14.66
C ASN A 151 -21.41 13.53 14.19
N HIS A 152 -21.87 13.33 12.95
CA HIS A 152 -22.31 11.99 12.50
C HIS A 152 -21.25 10.89 12.70
N ALA A 153 -20.00 11.17 12.34
CA ALA A 153 -18.91 10.19 12.54
C ALA A 153 -18.66 9.89 14.03
N ARG A 154 -18.78 10.90 14.90
CA ARG A 154 -18.63 10.72 16.35
C ARG A 154 -19.75 9.85 16.89
N ASP A 155 -20.99 10.19 16.57
CA ASP A 155 -22.17 9.49 17.07
C ASP A 155 -22.17 8.04 16.58
N PHE A 156 -21.83 7.81 15.31
CA PHE A 156 -21.69 6.46 14.74
C PHE A 156 -20.67 5.62 15.51
N ILE A 157 -19.53 6.19 15.90
CA ILE A 157 -18.50 5.49 16.67
C ILE A 157 -18.99 5.22 18.09
N VAL A 158 -19.63 6.19 18.75
CA VAL A 158 -20.17 6.03 20.12
C VAL A 158 -21.28 4.97 20.19
N GLU A 159 -22.14 4.91 19.17
CA GLU A 159 -23.25 3.95 19.08
C GLU A 159 -22.81 2.56 18.57
N MET A 160 -21.56 2.42 18.10
CA MET A 160 -21.03 1.18 17.56
C MET A 160 -20.91 0.10 18.65
N PRO A 161 -21.41 -1.14 18.42
CA PRO A 161 -21.27 -2.24 19.37
C PRO A 161 -19.79 -2.58 19.64
N PRO A 162 -19.39 -2.95 20.88
CA PRO A 162 -18.01 -3.27 21.24
C PRO A 162 -17.33 -4.34 20.35
N GLU A 163 -18.12 -5.27 19.81
CA GLU A 163 -17.63 -6.31 18.89
C GLU A 163 -17.09 -5.70 17.60
N GLN A 164 -17.73 -4.63 17.10
CA GLN A 164 -17.27 -3.92 15.91
C GLN A 164 -16.07 -3.03 16.21
N TRP A 165 -15.96 -2.46 17.42
CA TRP A 165 -14.79 -1.69 17.86
C TRP A 165 -13.52 -2.53 17.80
N THR A 166 -13.53 -3.70 18.42
CA THR A 166 -12.37 -4.60 18.49
C THR A 166 -11.94 -5.14 17.12
N ALA A 167 -12.83 -5.11 16.14
CA ALA A 167 -12.55 -5.53 14.77
C ALA A 167 -11.85 -4.45 13.93
N LEU A 168 -11.86 -3.17 14.36
CA LEU A 168 -11.30 -2.04 13.63
C LEU A 168 -9.94 -1.64 14.20
N ASP A 169 -9.00 -1.32 13.30
CA ASP A 169 -7.69 -0.83 13.68
C ASP A 169 -7.70 0.69 13.91
N GLY A 170 -7.10 1.12 15.03
CA GLY A 170 -6.84 2.54 15.31
C GLY A 170 -7.97 3.30 15.99
N LEU A 171 -8.99 2.59 16.50
CA LEU A 171 -10.02 3.10 17.40
C LEU A 171 -9.72 2.74 18.86
#